data_AF-A0A944JD99-F1
#
_entry.id   AF-A0A944JD99-F1
#
_cell.length_a   1.000
_cell.length_b   1.000
_cell.length_c   1.000
_cell.angle_alpha   90.00
_cell.angle_beta   90.00
_cell.angle_gamma   90.00
#
_symmetry.space_group_name_H-M   'P 1'
#
loop_
_entity.id
_entity.type
_entity.pdbx_description
1 polymer ?
#
loop_
_entity_poly.entity_id
_entity_poly.type
_entity_poly.pdbx_seq_one_letter_code
_entity_poly.pdbx_strand_id
1 'polypeptide(L)'
;PPGGGPLAALDAGLRHLHAHPHGPGQGHGQGQPVPDSAAAGATAAAQVLVLSADLPFLDRDTVRALLDSPGGDGAVLRDADGRDQPLVAAYRAEPLRREIALLAAEHGSLAGLSLRAVTAELDLVPVTAAAPLVSFDCDTWDDLATARARIREHGTVLEQWITAAKTELGIDLAVDTKTLLDLARDAAHGVARPAAPLTTFLVGYAAARAEAAGADPAEAVAEACRKAADLALRWAAEAEAAAGPAEATGSG
;
A
#
# COMPACT_ATOMS: atom_id res chain seq x y z
N PRO A 1 20.99 4.23 -0.12
CA PRO A 1 21.58 3.21 -1.03
C PRO A 1 21.38 1.79 -0.48
N PRO A 2 21.16 0.78 -1.34
CA PRO A 2 21.03 -0.59 -0.88
C PRO A 2 22.23 -0.98 0.00
N GLY A 3 21.95 -1.47 1.22
CA GLY A 3 22.96 -1.94 2.18
C GLY A 3 23.50 -0.90 3.18
N GLY A 4 23.07 0.37 3.15
CA GLY A 4 23.61 1.42 4.04
C GLY A 4 22.87 1.65 5.36
N GLY A 5 21.69 1.06 5.56
CA GLY A 5 20.83 1.36 6.71
C GLY A 5 20.05 2.68 6.60
N PRO A 6 19.19 2.98 7.59
CA PRO A 6 18.20 4.05 7.49
C PRO A 6 18.82 5.44 7.47
N LEU A 7 19.90 5.70 8.22
CA LEU A 7 20.56 7.00 8.24
C LEU A 7 21.21 7.34 6.88
N ALA A 8 21.89 6.37 6.26
CA ALA A 8 22.46 6.55 4.93
C ALA A 8 21.38 6.74 3.84
N ALA A 9 20.19 6.16 4.03
CA ALA A 9 19.05 6.39 3.14
C ALA A 9 18.49 7.81 3.29
N LEU A 10 18.36 8.31 4.52
CA LEU A 10 17.93 9.67 4.82
C LEU A 10 18.87 10.72 4.20
N ASP A 11 20.18 10.59 4.40
CA ASP A 11 21.19 11.47 3.78
C ASP A 11 21.08 11.49 2.25
N ALA A 12 20.96 10.30 1.63
CA ALA A 12 20.81 10.20 0.19
C ALA A 12 19.54 10.91 -0.32
N GLY A 13 18.43 10.79 0.41
CA GLY A 13 17.18 11.49 0.10
C GLY A 13 17.31 13.01 0.22
N LEU A 14 17.96 13.50 1.28
CA LEU A 14 18.21 14.94 1.49
C LEU A 14 19.07 15.53 0.38
N ARG A 15 20.13 14.83 -0.04
CA ARG A 15 20.98 15.25 -1.17
C ARG A 15 20.18 15.28 -2.48
N HIS A 16 19.29 14.32 -2.70
CA HIS A 16 18.43 14.30 -3.88
C HIS A 16 17.46 15.49 -3.91
N LEU A 17 16.77 15.78 -2.79
CA LEU A 17 15.88 16.93 -2.65
C LEU A 17 16.60 18.26 -2.82
N HIS A 18 17.84 18.37 -2.32
CA HIS A 18 18.63 19.58 -2.50
C HIS A 18 19.02 19.81 -3.97
N ALA A 19 19.35 18.75 -4.70
CA ALA A 19 19.66 18.83 -6.13
C ALA A 19 18.42 19.08 -7.01
N HIS A 20 17.22 18.73 -6.51
CA HIS A 20 15.94 18.83 -7.25
C HIS A 20 14.87 19.52 -6.39
N PRO A 21 14.95 20.86 -6.21
CA PRO A 21 14.04 21.61 -5.33
C PRO A 21 12.58 21.64 -5.83
N HIS A 22 12.36 21.36 -7.12
CA HIS A 22 11.04 21.05 -7.67
C HIS A 22 10.99 19.54 -7.84
N GLY A 23 10.08 18.87 -7.11
CA GLY A 23 10.03 17.41 -7.00
C GLY A 23 9.96 16.64 -8.34
N PRO A 24 10.01 15.30 -8.30
CA PRO A 24 10.04 14.46 -9.49
C PRO A 24 8.69 14.52 -10.21
N GLY A 25 8.46 15.51 -11.06
CA GLY A 25 7.16 15.67 -11.72
C GLY A 25 6.99 16.83 -12.71
N GLN A 26 7.99 17.68 -12.95
CA GLN A 26 7.87 18.74 -13.96
C GLN A 26 8.90 18.60 -15.09
N GLY A 27 8.99 17.39 -15.63
CA GLY A 27 9.74 17.12 -16.85
C GLY A 27 8.82 16.51 -17.90
N HIS A 28 8.51 17.30 -18.94
CA HIS A 28 8.00 16.91 -20.27
C HIS A 28 6.49 17.08 -20.49
N GLY A 29 6.06 18.35 -20.51
CA GLY A 29 4.97 18.81 -21.37
C GLY A 29 5.40 20.10 -22.05
N GLN A 30 5.74 20.06 -23.34
CA GLN A 30 5.80 21.29 -24.14
C GLN A 30 4.38 21.86 -24.21
N GLY A 31 4.12 22.95 -23.48
CA GLY A 31 2.79 23.56 -23.48
C GLY A 31 2.59 24.64 -22.41
N GLN A 32 3.09 25.85 -22.71
CA GLN A 32 2.60 27.16 -22.25
C GLN A 32 2.93 27.62 -20.80
N PRO A 33 3.47 28.85 -20.62
CA PRO A 33 3.72 29.40 -19.29
C PRO A 33 2.41 29.87 -18.66
N VAL A 34 2.09 29.31 -17.49
CA VAL A 34 1.04 29.82 -16.59
C VAL A 34 1.66 30.92 -15.73
N PRO A 35 1.02 32.09 -15.53
CA PRO A 35 1.66 33.20 -14.84
C PRO A 35 1.83 32.92 -13.35
N ASP A 36 3.00 33.32 -12.85
CA ASP A 36 3.31 33.48 -11.43
C ASP A 36 2.28 34.40 -10.77
N SER A 37 1.55 33.89 -9.78
CA SER A 37 0.89 34.72 -8.77
C SER A 37 1.56 34.46 -7.43
N ALA A 38 2.44 35.39 -7.08
CA ALA A 38 3.17 35.38 -5.83
C ALA A 38 2.27 35.70 -4.63
N ALA A 39 2.68 35.11 -3.50
CA ALA A 39 2.55 35.59 -2.13
C ALA A 39 1.30 35.19 -1.30
N ALA A 40 1.49 34.15 -0.49
CA ALA A 40 1.26 34.25 0.95
C ALA A 40 2.48 33.62 1.65
N GLY A 41 3.19 34.44 2.43
CA GLY A 41 4.55 34.18 2.86
C GLY A 41 4.69 33.07 3.91
N ALA A 42 5.80 32.34 3.81
CA ALA A 42 6.58 31.92 4.94
C ALA A 42 8.01 31.68 4.45
N THR A 43 8.97 32.46 4.94
CA THR A 43 10.35 31.98 5.08
C THR A 43 10.35 30.90 6.17
N ALA A 44 9.67 29.78 5.93
CA ALA A 44 9.82 28.57 6.70
C ALA A 44 11.15 27.97 6.24
N ALA A 45 12.13 27.88 7.13
CA ALA A 45 13.32 27.07 6.88
C ALA A 45 12.85 25.72 6.33
N ALA A 46 13.24 25.41 5.08
CA ALA A 46 12.69 24.31 4.29
C ALA A 46 12.56 23.06 5.18
N GLN A 47 11.32 22.62 5.43
CA GLN A 47 11.07 21.41 6.20
C GLN A 47 11.22 20.19 5.29
N VAL A 48 11.68 19.08 5.86
CA VAL A 48 11.74 17.78 5.20
C VAL A 48 10.84 16.83 5.98
N LEU A 49 9.79 16.35 5.31
CA LEU A 49 8.94 15.29 5.84
C LEU A 49 9.58 13.94 5.50
N VAL A 50 9.85 13.14 6.54
CA VAL A 50 10.38 11.78 6.43
C VAL A 50 9.27 10.83 6.86
N LEU A 51 8.92 9.90 5.97
CA LEU A 51 7.87 8.90 6.17
C LEU A 51 8.43 7.50 5.87
N SER A 52 8.10 6.52 6.71
CA SER A 52 8.31 5.12 6.40
C SER A 52 7.32 4.66 5.34
N ALA A 53 7.75 3.72 4.49
CA ALA A 53 6.98 3.28 3.32
C ALA A 53 5.95 2.18 3.64
N ASP A 54 5.96 1.68 4.87
CA ASP A 54 5.23 0.51 5.36
C ASP A 54 4.15 0.87 6.40
N LEU A 55 3.71 2.14 6.41
CA LEU A 55 2.66 2.66 7.29
C LEU A 55 1.33 2.82 6.51
N PRO A 56 0.57 1.75 6.26
CA PRO A 56 -0.61 1.78 5.39
C PRO A 56 -1.77 2.63 5.93
N PHE A 57 -1.73 3.04 7.19
CA PHE A 57 -2.82 3.77 7.86
C PHE A 57 -2.41 5.17 8.33
N LEU A 58 -1.23 5.67 7.92
CA LEU A 58 -0.84 7.05 8.17
C LEU A 58 -1.83 8.02 7.50
N ASP A 59 -2.40 8.93 8.30
CA ASP A 59 -3.42 9.87 7.82
C ASP A 59 -2.87 11.29 7.58
N ARG A 60 -3.68 12.10 6.86
CA ARG A 60 -3.29 13.48 6.50
C ARG A 60 -3.26 14.41 7.70
N ASP A 61 -4.06 14.16 8.72
CA ASP A 61 -4.17 15.05 9.87
C ASP A 61 -2.94 14.92 10.77
N THR A 62 -2.40 13.72 10.89
CA THR A 62 -1.09 13.46 11.51
C THR A 62 0.03 14.16 10.73
N VAL A 63 0.05 14.04 9.40
CA VAL A 63 1.06 14.71 8.56
C VAL A 63 0.99 16.24 8.73
N ARG A 64 -0.22 16.82 8.77
CA ARG A 64 -0.40 18.26 9.03
C ARG A 64 0.08 18.62 10.43
N ALA A 65 -0.29 17.86 11.45
CA ALA A 65 0.14 18.11 12.82
C ALA A 65 1.69 18.11 12.96
N LEU A 66 2.38 17.23 12.25
CA LEU A 66 3.85 17.22 12.20
C LEU A 66 4.41 18.49 11.54
N LEU A 67 3.85 18.90 10.40
CA LEU A 67 4.32 20.06 9.63
C LEU A 67 4.05 21.39 10.34
N ASP A 68 2.88 21.49 11.00
CA ASP A 68 2.39 22.70 11.68
C ASP A 68 2.97 22.86 13.09
N SER A 69 3.66 21.84 13.61
CA SER A 69 4.19 21.83 14.98
C SER A 69 5.19 22.99 15.21
N PRO A 70 4.93 23.86 16.20
CA PRO A 70 5.74 25.05 16.42
C PRO A 70 6.97 24.74 17.28
N GLY A 71 8.10 24.45 16.63
CA GLY A 71 9.42 24.83 17.15
C GLY A 71 10.46 23.72 17.32
N GLY A 72 11.71 24.17 17.56
CA GLY A 72 12.93 23.36 17.59
C GLY A 72 13.48 23.08 16.19
N ASP A 73 14.14 21.93 16.09
CA ASP A 73 14.67 21.37 14.86
C ASP A 73 13.64 20.50 14.12
N GLY A 74 12.45 20.29 14.69
CA GLY A 74 11.36 19.57 14.02
C GLY A 74 10.35 18.95 14.96
N ALA A 75 9.52 18.08 14.40
CA ALA A 75 8.52 17.31 15.12
C ALA A 75 8.58 15.83 14.74
N VAL A 76 8.34 14.95 15.70
CA VAL A 76 8.41 13.49 15.54
C VAL A 76 7.13 12.85 16.02
N LEU A 77 6.60 11.88 15.27
CA LEU A 77 5.46 11.10 15.72
C LEU A 77 5.87 10.26 16.93
N ARG A 78 5.04 10.28 17.96
CA ARG A 78 5.13 9.38 19.10
C ARG A 78 3.96 8.41 19.06
N ASP A 79 4.29 7.12 19.04
CA ASP A 79 3.31 6.05 18.99
C ASP A 79 2.56 5.87 20.33
N ALA A 80 1.59 4.96 20.34
CA ALA A 80 0.77 4.67 21.52
C ALA A 80 1.57 4.09 22.70
N ASP A 81 2.73 3.46 22.43
CA ASP A 81 3.63 2.94 23.45
C ASP A 81 4.60 4.03 23.98
N GLY A 82 4.46 5.27 23.51
CA GLY A 82 5.29 6.40 23.90
C GLY A 82 6.66 6.42 23.23
N ARG A 83 6.88 5.65 22.16
CA ARG A 83 8.15 5.62 21.44
C ARG A 83 8.12 6.61 20.28
N ASP A 84 9.24 7.31 20.12
CA ASP A 84 9.44 8.15 18.93
C ASP A 84 9.66 7.30 17.70
N GLN A 85 9.11 7.81 16.60
CA GLN A 85 9.20 7.25 15.27
C GLN A 85 10.03 8.21 14.39
N PRO A 86 11.38 8.13 14.40
CA PRO A 86 12.26 9.01 13.62
C PRO A 86 12.01 9.02 12.11
N LEU A 87 11.39 7.95 11.59
CA LEU A 87 11.00 7.82 10.20
C LEU A 87 9.58 8.34 9.93
N VAL A 88 8.93 8.98 10.90
CA VAL A 88 7.62 9.63 10.76
C VAL A 88 7.70 11.00 11.42
N ALA A 89 8.35 11.94 10.75
CA ALA A 89 8.77 13.19 11.34
C ALA A 89 8.89 14.32 10.31
N ALA A 90 8.69 15.56 10.75
CA ALA A 90 8.96 16.76 9.98
C ALA A 90 10.17 17.48 10.57
N TYR A 91 11.30 17.44 9.87
CA TYR A 91 12.55 18.06 10.31
C TYR A 91 12.79 19.40 9.63
N ARG A 92 13.50 20.31 10.30
CA ARG A 92 14.14 21.46 9.65
C ARG A 92 15.33 20.96 8.83
N ALA A 93 15.39 21.31 7.55
CA ALA A 93 16.40 20.77 6.65
C ALA A 93 17.84 21.19 6.96
N GLU A 94 18.06 22.37 7.56
CA GLU A 94 19.42 22.83 7.89
C GLU A 94 19.97 22.09 9.12
N PRO A 95 19.30 22.06 10.29
CA PRO A 95 19.79 21.31 11.44
C PRO A 95 19.98 19.83 11.13
N LEU A 96 19.00 19.21 10.44
CA LEU A 96 19.10 17.80 10.07
C LEU A 96 20.33 17.51 9.19
N ARG A 97 20.63 18.37 8.20
CA ARG A 97 21.81 18.19 7.34
C ARG A 97 23.10 18.44 8.10
N ARG A 98 23.12 19.41 9.02
CA ARG A 98 24.28 19.72 9.86
C ARG A 98 24.65 18.51 10.72
N GLU A 99 23.70 17.94 11.45
CA GLU A 99 23.97 16.82 12.35
C GLU A 99 24.39 15.55 11.59
N ILE A 100 23.77 15.29 10.42
CA ILE A 100 24.20 14.19 9.54
C ILE A 100 25.64 14.38 9.06
N ALA A 101 26.02 15.60 8.68
CA ALA A 101 27.37 15.91 8.23
C ALA A 101 28.41 15.76 9.36
N LEU A 102 28.06 16.14 10.58
CA LEU A 102 28.91 15.97 11.76
C LEU A 102 29.16 14.48 12.05
N LEU A 103 28.13 13.64 12.05
CA LEU A 103 28.28 12.19 12.22
C LEU A 103 29.10 11.55 11.09
N ALA A 104 28.91 12.00 9.84
CA ALA A 104 29.71 11.50 8.73
C ALA A 104 31.20 11.86 8.88
N ALA A 105 31.50 13.06 9.40
CA ALA A 105 32.86 13.49 9.67
C ALA A 105 33.50 12.73 10.84
N GLU A 106 32.73 12.43 11.89
CA GLU A 106 33.20 11.70 13.07
C GLU A 106 33.45 10.21 12.77
N HIS A 107 32.52 9.54 12.10
CA HIS A 107 32.55 8.10 11.89
C HIS A 107 33.13 7.68 10.52
N GLY A 108 33.35 8.63 9.61
CA GLY A 108 33.84 8.39 8.24
C GLY A 108 32.82 7.75 7.29
N SER A 109 31.75 7.14 7.82
CA SER A 109 30.64 6.57 7.05
C SER A 109 29.35 6.59 7.87
N LEU A 110 28.21 6.77 7.19
CA LEU A 110 26.88 6.67 7.78
C LEU A 110 26.31 5.24 7.76
N ALA A 111 27.01 4.30 7.12
CA ALA A 111 26.52 2.94 6.95
C ALA A 111 26.42 2.20 8.29
N GLY A 112 25.25 1.64 8.57
CA GLY A 112 25.00 0.88 9.81
C GLY A 112 24.82 1.74 11.06
N LEU A 113 24.87 3.06 10.95
CA LEU A 113 24.56 3.98 12.05
C LEU A 113 23.05 4.06 12.30
N SER A 114 22.69 4.26 13.57
CA SER A 114 21.30 4.41 14.01
C SER A 114 20.81 5.83 13.77
N LEU A 115 19.53 5.97 13.37
CA LEU A 115 18.87 7.29 13.32
C LEU A 115 18.85 8.00 14.68
N ARG A 116 18.91 7.24 15.78
CA ARG A 116 18.95 7.81 17.13
C ARG A 116 20.16 8.71 17.37
N ALA A 117 21.27 8.45 16.67
CA ALA A 117 22.47 9.27 16.77
C ALA A 117 22.25 10.69 16.23
N VAL A 118 21.38 10.85 15.22
CA VAL A 118 20.99 12.17 14.73
C VAL A 118 19.90 12.77 15.60
N THR A 119 18.84 12.01 15.90
CA THR A 119 17.69 12.57 16.61
C THR A 119 17.99 12.96 18.05
N ALA A 120 19.02 12.41 18.67
CA ALA A 120 19.47 12.81 20.00
C ALA A 120 20.08 14.22 20.04
N GLU A 121 20.60 14.70 18.91
CA GLU A 121 21.22 16.02 18.77
C GLU A 121 20.23 17.09 18.25
N LEU A 122 18.98 16.70 17.99
CA LEU A 122 17.93 17.58 17.50
C LEU A 122 16.90 17.88 18.58
N ASP A 123 16.47 19.14 18.68
CA ASP A 123 15.34 19.54 19.53
C ASP A 123 14.02 19.20 18.82
N LEU A 124 13.48 18.00 19.08
CA LEU A 124 12.27 17.49 18.44
C LEU A 124 11.05 17.54 19.35
N VAL A 125 9.98 18.14 18.85
CA VAL A 125 8.68 18.17 19.54
C VAL A 125 7.90 16.88 19.24
N PRO A 126 7.45 16.13 20.25
CA PRO A 126 6.64 14.94 20.02
C PRO A 126 5.20 15.31 19.63
N VAL A 127 4.69 14.66 18.59
CA VAL A 127 3.29 14.71 18.17
C VAL A 127 2.67 13.35 18.44
N THR A 128 1.69 13.29 19.32
CA THR A 128 1.02 12.03 19.66
C THR A 128 0.03 11.65 18.56
N ALA A 129 0.07 10.38 18.13
CA ALA A 129 -0.90 9.84 17.19
C ALA A 129 -2.34 10.00 17.72
N ALA A 130 -3.22 10.63 16.94
CA ALA A 130 -4.63 10.77 17.30
C ALA A 130 -5.42 9.46 17.09
N ALA A 131 -5.02 8.66 16.10
CA ALA A 131 -5.66 7.40 15.78
C ALA A 131 -4.72 6.20 16.05
N PRO A 132 -5.22 5.07 16.58
CA PRO A 132 -4.38 3.96 17.07
C PRO A 132 -3.52 3.28 16.00
N LEU A 133 -3.89 3.38 14.72
CA LEU A 133 -3.22 2.67 13.62
C LEU A 133 -2.25 3.54 12.84
N VAL A 134 -2.13 4.82 13.17
CA VAL A 134 -1.30 5.77 12.42
C VAL A 134 0.17 5.33 12.38
N SER A 135 0.62 4.67 13.45
CA SER A 135 1.97 4.10 13.58
C SER A 135 2.02 2.58 13.33
N PHE A 136 0.98 1.98 12.74
CA PHE A 136 0.99 0.55 12.40
C PHE A 136 1.90 0.32 11.20
N ASP A 137 3.00 -0.40 11.40
CA ASP A 137 3.97 -0.80 10.39
C ASP A 137 3.77 -2.24 9.94
N CYS A 138 4.19 -2.53 8.71
CA CYS A 138 4.15 -3.87 8.13
C CYS A 138 5.55 -4.50 8.09
N ASP A 139 6.04 -4.92 9.25
CA ASP A 139 7.35 -5.60 9.37
C ASP A 139 7.27 -7.10 9.10
N THR A 140 6.10 -7.71 9.35
CA THR A 140 5.89 -9.15 9.19
C THR A 140 4.81 -9.48 8.18
N TRP A 141 4.79 -10.75 7.75
CA TRP A 141 3.72 -11.28 6.89
C TRP A 141 2.34 -11.20 7.56
N ASP A 142 2.27 -11.36 8.88
CA ASP A 142 1.04 -11.25 9.65
C ASP A 142 0.54 -9.80 9.71
N ASP A 143 1.44 -8.83 9.82
CA ASP A 143 1.09 -7.41 9.79
C ASP A 143 0.52 -7.03 8.42
N LEU A 144 1.15 -7.50 7.33
CA LEU A 144 0.66 -7.28 5.98
C LEU A 144 -0.71 -7.95 5.76
N ALA A 145 -0.92 -9.15 6.29
CA ALA A 145 -2.21 -9.84 6.20
C ALA A 145 -3.30 -9.07 6.95
N THR A 146 -2.99 -8.58 8.16
CA THR A 146 -3.87 -7.74 8.98
C THR A 146 -4.20 -6.43 8.29
N ALA A 147 -3.20 -5.75 7.73
CA ALA A 147 -3.39 -4.51 6.99
C ALA A 147 -4.29 -4.72 5.78
N ARG A 148 -4.04 -5.77 4.98
CA ARG A 148 -4.87 -6.13 3.82
C ARG A 148 -6.29 -6.50 4.21
N ALA A 149 -6.49 -7.25 5.29
CA ALA A 149 -7.83 -7.57 5.79
C ALA A 149 -8.59 -6.28 6.09
N ARG A 150 -7.96 -5.34 6.81
CA ARG A 150 -8.58 -4.08 7.21
C ARG A 150 -8.83 -3.12 6.04
N ILE A 151 -7.91 -3.03 5.07
CA ILE A 151 -8.12 -2.26 3.84
C ILE A 151 -9.27 -2.86 3.02
N ARG A 152 -9.39 -4.19 2.97
CA ARG A 152 -10.51 -4.88 2.30
C ARG A 152 -11.83 -4.77 3.06
N GLU A 153 -11.81 -4.71 4.39
CA GLU A 153 -12.99 -4.46 5.23
C GLU A 153 -13.54 -3.05 5.00
N HIS A 154 -12.71 -2.08 4.59
CA HIS A 154 -13.17 -0.83 3.99
C HIS A 154 -13.73 -1.03 2.56
N GLY A 155 -14.33 -2.21 2.27
CA GLY A 155 -14.90 -2.71 1.01
C GLY A 155 -15.95 -1.84 0.34
N THR A 156 -16.21 -0.66 0.90
CA THR A 156 -16.94 0.46 0.33
C THR A 156 -16.56 0.75 -1.13
N VAL A 157 -15.28 0.66 -1.51
CA VAL A 157 -14.87 0.96 -2.91
C VAL A 157 -15.38 -0.10 -3.89
N LEU A 158 -15.30 -1.39 -3.53
CA LEU A 158 -15.77 -2.46 -4.41
C LEU A 158 -17.29 -2.46 -4.50
N GLU A 159 -17.99 -2.24 -3.38
CA GLU A 159 -19.46 -2.15 -3.36
C GLU A 159 -19.97 -0.91 -4.11
N GLN A 160 -19.31 0.24 -3.96
CA GLN A 160 -19.63 1.44 -4.73
C GLN A 160 -19.37 1.24 -6.22
N TRP A 161 -18.25 0.61 -6.58
CA TRP A 161 -17.94 0.27 -7.96
C TRP A 161 -18.97 -0.68 -8.56
N ILE A 162 -19.33 -1.76 -7.86
CA ILE A 162 -20.35 -2.71 -8.33
C ILE A 162 -21.70 -2.01 -8.50
N THR A 163 -22.09 -1.17 -7.54
CA THR A 163 -23.33 -0.38 -7.62
C THR A 163 -23.33 0.56 -8.82
N ALA A 164 -22.22 1.30 -9.04
CA ALA A 164 -22.07 2.21 -10.17
C ALA A 164 -22.08 1.46 -11.51
N ALA A 165 -21.36 0.34 -11.62
CA ALA A 165 -21.30 -0.48 -12.82
C ALA A 165 -22.67 -1.12 -13.15
N LYS A 166 -23.40 -1.62 -12.15
CA LYS A 166 -24.77 -2.12 -12.34
C LYS A 166 -25.69 -1.02 -12.87
N THR A 167 -25.57 0.19 -12.33
CA THR A 167 -26.37 1.35 -12.76
C THR A 167 -26.08 1.71 -14.21
N GLU A 168 -24.80 1.86 -14.57
CA GLU A 168 -24.37 2.22 -15.94
C GLU A 168 -24.79 1.17 -16.98
N LEU A 169 -24.70 -0.12 -16.61
CA LEU A 169 -25.05 -1.24 -17.49
C LEU A 169 -26.55 -1.58 -17.48
N GLY A 170 -27.35 -0.92 -16.63
CA GLY A 170 -28.78 -1.21 -16.49
C GLY A 170 -29.08 -2.62 -15.96
N ILE A 171 -28.22 -3.15 -15.08
CA ILE A 171 -28.32 -4.50 -14.53
C ILE A 171 -29.01 -4.46 -13.17
N ASP A 172 -30.21 -5.04 -13.08
CA ASP A 172 -30.89 -5.32 -11.82
C ASP A 172 -30.72 -6.80 -11.44
N LEU A 173 -29.61 -7.11 -10.78
CA LEU A 173 -29.23 -8.47 -10.41
C LEU A 173 -28.69 -8.53 -8.98
N ALA A 174 -29.37 -9.29 -8.12
CA ALA A 174 -28.94 -9.57 -6.76
C ALA A 174 -27.87 -10.69 -6.74
N VAL A 175 -26.65 -10.35 -7.12
CA VAL A 175 -25.51 -11.28 -7.12
C VAL A 175 -24.86 -11.39 -5.75
N ASP A 176 -24.68 -12.62 -5.26
CA ASP A 176 -23.71 -12.90 -4.20
C ASP A 176 -22.27 -12.74 -4.73
N THR A 177 -21.72 -11.54 -4.49
CA THR A 177 -20.38 -11.15 -4.96
C THR A 177 -19.30 -12.02 -4.30
N LYS A 178 -19.50 -12.45 -3.05
CA LYS A 178 -18.52 -13.27 -2.34
C LYS A 178 -18.38 -14.62 -3.02
N THR A 179 -19.51 -15.26 -3.33
CA THR A 179 -19.53 -16.55 -4.05
C THR A 179 -18.82 -16.47 -5.40
N LEU A 180 -19.04 -15.41 -6.19
CA LEU A 180 -18.33 -15.23 -7.47
C LEU A 180 -16.82 -15.04 -7.30
N LEU A 181 -16.40 -14.26 -6.30
CA LEU A 181 -14.98 -14.00 -6.04
C LEU A 181 -14.25 -15.24 -5.50
N ASP A 182 -14.92 -16.03 -4.66
CA ASP A 182 -14.39 -17.31 -4.18
C ASP A 182 -14.25 -18.32 -5.34
N LEU A 183 -15.24 -18.41 -6.25
CA LEU A 183 -15.10 -19.20 -7.48
C LEU A 183 -13.92 -18.74 -8.35
N ALA A 184 -13.76 -17.43 -8.54
CA ALA A 184 -12.63 -16.90 -9.31
C ALA A 184 -11.30 -17.29 -8.67
N ARG A 185 -11.22 -17.24 -7.33
CA ARG A 185 -10.06 -17.72 -6.56
C ARG A 185 -9.82 -19.19 -6.84
N ASP A 186 -10.84 -20.04 -6.73
CA ASP A 186 -10.70 -21.49 -6.92
C ASP A 186 -10.23 -21.83 -8.33
N ALA A 187 -10.79 -21.18 -9.35
CA ALA A 187 -10.35 -21.36 -10.74
C ALA A 187 -8.89 -20.91 -10.95
N ALA A 188 -8.48 -19.78 -10.37
CA ALA A 188 -7.09 -19.30 -10.50
C ALA A 188 -6.07 -20.24 -9.86
N HIS A 189 -6.42 -20.88 -8.74
CA HIS A 189 -5.53 -21.80 -8.02
C HIS A 189 -5.59 -23.22 -8.59
N GLY A 190 -6.78 -23.72 -8.90
CA GLY A 190 -7.01 -25.10 -9.33
C GLY A 190 -6.75 -25.36 -10.82
N VAL A 191 -6.79 -24.33 -11.67
CA VAL A 191 -6.57 -24.46 -13.12
C VAL A 191 -5.33 -23.68 -13.56
N ALA A 192 -5.43 -22.35 -13.57
CA ALA A 192 -4.33 -21.43 -13.86
C ALA A 192 -4.79 -19.99 -13.59
N ARG A 193 -3.86 -19.07 -13.31
CA ARG A 193 -4.19 -17.66 -13.02
C ARG A 193 -5.16 -17.00 -14.03
N PRO A 194 -5.05 -17.19 -15.37
CA PRO A 194 -5.99 -16.62 -16.32
C PRO A 194 -7.42 -17.19 -16.26
N ALA A 195 -7.65 -18.30 -15.57
CA ALA A 195 -8.96 -18.93 -15.48
C ALA A 195 -9.96 -18.11 -14.65
N ALA A 196 -9.51 -17.30 -13.68
CA ALA A 196 -10.40 -16.46 -12.86
C ALA A 196 -11.36 -15.57 -13.70
N PRO A 197 -10.87 -14.66 -14.56
CA PRO A 197 -11.75 -13.80 -15.36
C PRO A 197 -12.55 -14.58 -16.42
N LEU A 198 -11.99 -15.66 -16.98
CA LEU A 198 -12.67 -16.47 -17.99
C LEU A 198 -13.85 -17.26 -17.41
N THR A 199 -13.67 -17.85 -16.23
CA THR A 199 -14.71 -18.60 -15.53
C THR A 199 -15.86 -17.69 -15.12
N THR A 200 -15.58 -16.51 -14.56
CA THR A 200 -16.62 -15.56 -14.13
C THR A 200 -17.41 -15.00 -15.31
N PHE A 201 -16.76 -14.74 -16.46
CA PHE A 201 -17.46 -14.39 -17.70
C PHE A 201 -18.41 -15.51 -18.17
N LEU A 202 -17.95 -16.76 -18.18
CA LEU A 202 -18.77 -17.91 -18.61
C LEU A 202 -19.95 -18.17 -17.67
N VAL A 203 -19.77 -17.96 -16.36
CA VAL A 203 -20.87 -18.02 -15.37
C VAL A 203 -21.92 -16.96 -15.71
N GLY A 204 -21.51 -15.70 -15.93
CA GLY A 204 -22.43 -14.63 -16.31
C GLY A 204 -23.17 -14.95 -17.62
N TYR A 205 -22.46 -15.47 -18.62
CA TYR A 205 -23.05 -15.88 -19.90
C TYR A 205 -24.05 -17.04 -19.75
N ALA A 206 -23.72 -18.05 -18.93
CA ALA A 206 -24.60 -19.18 -18.67
C ALA A 206 -25.86 -18.75 -17.90
N ALA A 207 -25.71 -17.85 -16.91
CA ALA A 207 -26.83 -17.30 -16.16
C ALA A 207 -27.78 -16.50 -17.06
N ALA A 208 -27.25 -15.62 -17.92
CA ALA A 208 -28.03 -14.85 -18.88
C ALA A 208 -28.82 -15.76 -19.86
N ARG A 209 -28.24 -16.89 -20.28
CA ARG A 209 -28.96 -17.88 -21.10
C ARG A 209 -30.08 -18.59 -20.35
N ALA A 210 -29.89 -18.87 -19.06
CA ALA A 210 -30.90 -19.51 -18.23
C ALA A 210 -32.04 -18.53 -17.89
N GLU A 211 -31.72 -17.27 -17.61
CA GLU A 211 -32.69 -16.18 -17.47
C GLU A 211 -33.54 -16.03 -18.74
N ALA A 212 -32.91 -16.02 -19.92
CA ALA A 212 -33.63 -15.99 -21.19
C ALA A 212 -34.56 -17.21 -21.41
N ALA A 213 -34.32 -18.31 -20.69
CA ALA A 213 -35.17 -19.50 -20.66
C ALA A 213 -36.21 -19.48 -19.52
N GLY A 214 -36.30 -18.39 -18.75
CA GLY A 214 -37.27 -18.17 -17.69
C GLY A 214 -36.82 -18.55 -16.28
N ALA A 215 -35.52 -18.83 -16.06
CA ALA A 215 -34.99 -19.05 -14.72
C ALA A 215 -34.86 -17.73 -13.95
N ASP A 216 -34.93 -17.80 -12.62
CA ASP A 216 -34.56 -16.66 -11.77
C ASP A 216 -33.07 -16.32 -11.99
N PRO A 217 -32.72 -15.05 -12.26
CA PRO A 217 -31.34 -14.67 -12.55
C PRO A 217 -30.35 -14.96 -11.41
N ALA A 218 -30.76 -14.77 -10.15
CA ALA A 218 -29.89 -14.99 -9.00
C ALA A 218 -29.66 -16.50 -8.77
N GLU A 219 -30.72 -17.31 -8.90
CA GLU A 219 -30.61 -18.78 -8.86
C GLU A 219 -29.76 -19.32 -10.01
N ALA A 220 -29.91 -18.74 -11.22
CA ALA A 220 -29.13 -19.12 -12.39
C ALA A 220 -27.63 -18.85 -12.19
N VAL A 221 -27.27 -17.70 -11.60
CA VAL A 221 -25.88 -17.40 -11.21
C VAL A 221 -25.38 -18.39 -10.17
N ALA A 222 -26.15 -18.63 -9.10
CA ALA A 222 -25.75 -19.54 -8.04
C ALA A 222 -25.52 -20.98 -8.55
N GLU A 223 -26.40 -21.47 -9.41
CA GLU A 223 -26.28 -22.78 -10.08
C GLU A 223 -25.04 -22.85 -10.97
N ALA A 224 -24.80 -21.82 -11.80
CA ALA A 224 -23.63 -21.76 -12.66
C ALA A 224 -22.32 -21.69 -11.84
N CYS A 225 -22.31 -20.91 -10.75
CA CYS A 225 -21.19 -20.84 -9.82
C CYS A 225 -20.86 -22.21 -9.22
N ARG A 226 -21.87 -22.93 -8.73
CA ARG A 226 -21.70 -24.26 -8.11
C ARG A 226 -21.07 -25.24 -9.11
N LYS A 227 -21.62 -25.32 -10.32
CA LYS A 227 -21.10 -26.21 -11.38
C LYS A 227 -19.65 -25.90 -11.73
N ALA A 228 -19.30 -24.63 -11.83
CA ALA A 228 -17.94 -24.20 -12.16
C ALA A 228 -16.96 -24.46 -11.01
N ALA A 229 -17.38 -24.26 -9.76
CA ALA A 229 -16.57 -24.55 -8.57
C ALA A 229 -16.26 -26.05 -8.48
N ASP A 230 -17.28 -26.89 -8.63
CA ASP A 230 -17.13 -28.35 -8.64
C ASP A 230 -16.17 -28.81 -9.77
N LEU A 231 -16.21 -28.14 -10.93
CA LEU A 231 -15.30 -28.42 -12.03
C LEU A 231 -13.86 -28.02 -11.72
N ALA A 232 -13.64 -26.83 -11.15
CA ALA A 232 -12.32 -26.36 -10.76
C ALA A 232 -11.66 -27.27 -9.71
N LEU A 233 -12.43 -27.74 -8.73
CA LEU A 233 -11.97 -28.68 -7.71
C LEU A 233 -11.55 -30.02 -8.30
N ARG A 234 -12.35 -30.58 -9.22
CA ARG A 234 -11.97 -31.82 -9.93
C ARG A 234 -10.68 -31.65 -10.74
N TRP A 235 -10.55 -30.53 -11.43
CA TRP A 235 -9.36 -30.22 -12.23
C TRP A 235 -8.09 -30.16 -11.37
N ALA A 236 -8.18 -29.54 -10.19
CA ALA A 236 -7.09 -29.47 -9.24
C ALA A 236 -6.68 -30.85 -8.73
N ALA A 237 -7.66 -31.68 -8.35
CA ALA A 237 -7.43 -33.04 -7.87
C ALA A 237 -6.81 -33.94 -8.94
N GLU A 238 -7.23 -33.82 -10.20
CA GLU A 238 -6.64 -34.54 -11.33
C GLU A 238 -5.19 -34.12 -11.58
N ALA A 239 -4.89 -32.81 -11.50
CA ALA A 239 -3.52 -32.30 -11.63
C ALA A 239 -2.60 -32.78 -10.51
N GLU A 240 -3.10 -32.84 -9.27
CA GLU A 240 -2.36 -33.34 -8.11
C GLU A 240 -2.12 -34.85 -8.21
N ALA A 241 -3.11 -35.63 -8.65
CA ALA A 241 -2.97 -37.06 -8.89
C ALA A 241 -1.99 -37.37 -10.03
N ALA A 242 -1.96 -36.54 -11.09
CA ALA A 242 -1.01 -36.66 -12.19
C ALA A 242 0.44 -36.29 -11.78
N ALA A 243 0.59 -35.44 -10.75
CA ALA A 243 1.88 -35.02 -10.21
C ALA A 243 2.44 -35.96 -9.12
N GLY A 244 2.04 -37.26 -9.14
CA GLY A 244 2.33 -38.28 -8.12
C GLY A 244 3.77 -38.33 -7.56
N PRO A 245 4.01 -39.04 -6.44
CA PRO A 245 5.21 -38.88 -5.62
C PRO A 245 6.48 -39.03 -6.44
N ALA A 246 7.29 -37.97 -6.47
CA ALA A 246 8.57 -37.95 -7.16
C ALA A 246 9.39 -39.20 -6.78
N GLU A 247 9.65 -40.06 -7.76
CA GLU A 247 10.46 -41.26 -7.59
C GLU A 247 11.79 -40.89 -6.92
N ALA A 248 11.95 -41.34 -5.68
CA ALA A 248 13.24 -41.42 -5.01
C ALA A 248 14.08 -42.50 -5.71
N THR A 249 14.62 -42.18 -6.89
CA THR A 249 15.71 -42.97 -7.51
C THR A 249 17.05 -42.46 -6.98
N GLY A 250 17.34 -42.87 -5.74
CA GLY A 250 18.65 -42.72 -5.10
C GLY A 250 19.36 -44.07 -4.99
N SER A 251 20.24 -44.33 -5.95
CA SER A 251 21.43 -45.21 -5.94
C SER A 251 21.40 -46.51 -5.12
N GLY A 252 21.38 -47.64 -5.83
CA GLY A 252 22.18 -48.81 -5.46
C GLY A 252 23.62 -48.69 -5.98
#